data_AF-A0A5R9QLM0-F1
#
_entry.id   AF-A0A5R9QLM0-F1
#
_cell.length_a   1.000
_cell.length_b   1.000
_cell.length_c   1.000
_cell.angle_alpha   90.00
_cell.angle_beta   90.00
_cell.angle_gamma   90.00
#
_symmetry.space_group_name_H-M   'P 1'
#
loop_
_entity.id
_entity.type
_entity.pdbx_description
1 polymer ?
#
loop_
_entity_poly.entity_id
_entity_poly.type
_entity_poly.pdbx_seq_one_letter_code
_entity_poly.pdbx_strand_id
1 'polypeptide(L)'
;MFDVVRGFMLCCFGLFALAAQANLPSEELQLQTLQVYTCRSINSLLLLRGEGFQETHAAQLEKDLATLDGAVKAYAKADDALRKAHTEFVTQIRNGVSYGPKEEDLPWRYNQDLSRSLRELLNQIERFVPATADTNQIPLWELPVRVEYLATQYLGRAYISGLELAREQPQEYLGQDESVLVPLLTQRIDQLPDSDATKKLRTRWEYLSKALLDMNSKSNSGVSASGRPWAPIIVDRNARAVSGQLMLMSQQ
;
A
#
# COMPACT_ATOMS: atom_id res chain seq x y z
N MET A 1 34.20 -54.77 49.23
CA MET A 1 33.22 -55.88 49.23
C MET A 1 31.84 -55.22 49.24
N PHE A 2 31.16 -55.23 48.09
CA PHE A 2 29.71 -55.28 47.83
C PHE A 2 28.74 -54.60 48.84
N ASP A 3 27.67 -53.88 48.50
CA ASP A 3 27.05 -53.40 47.25
C ASP A 3 25.72 -52.70 47.64
N VAL A 4 25.08 -51.98 46.69
CA VAL A 4 23.60 -51.79 46.56
C VAL A 4 22.88 -50.84 47.54
N VAL A 5 21.92 -49.95 47.20
CA VAL A 5 21.47 -49.20 46.00
C VAL A 5 20.20 -48.42 46.42
N ARG A 6 19.94 -47.29 45.73
CA ARG A 6 18.64 -46.62 45.46
C ARG A 6 18.00 -45.66 46.48
N GLY A 7 17.62 -44.48 45.96
CA GLY A 7 16.62 -43.62 46.62
C GLY A 7 16.24 -42.27 45.98
N PHE A 8 16.23 -42.16 44.65
CA PHE A 8 15.49 -41.16 43.83
C PHE A 8 15.69 -39.63 44.03
N MET A 9 16.37 -39.05 43.02
CA MET A 9 16.30 -37.67 42.54
C MET A 9 14.85 -37.19 42.32
N LEU A 10 14.53 -35.97 42.78
CA LEU A 10 13.39 -35.19 42.30
C LEU A 10 13.92 -33.84 41.78
N CYS A 11 14.31 -33.85 40.51
CA CYS A 11 14.49 -32.66 39.69
C CYS A 11 13.12 -32.12 39.28
N CYS A 12 12.64 -31.06 39.94
CA CYS A 12 11.55 -30.26 39.41
C CYS A 12 12.13 -29.04 38.69
N PHE A 13 12.18 -29.17 37.36
CA PHE A 13 12.40 -28.12 36.38
C PHE A 13 11.44 -26.94 36.63
N GLY A 14 11.97 -25.83 37.16
CA GLY A 14 11.33 -24.53 37.15
C GLY A 14 11.57 -23.85 35.81
N LEU A 15 10.57 -23.89 34.95
CA LEU A 15 10.47 -23.33 33.61
C LEU A 15 11.13 -21.94 33.47
N PHE A 16 12.18 -21.86 32.65
CA PHE A 16 12.53 -20.64 31.93
C PHE A 16 11.36 -20.29 31.00
N ALA A 17 10.49 -19.39 31.42
CA ALA A 17 9.62 -18.67 30.50
C ALA A 17 10.50 -17.71 29.70
N LEU A 18 11.11 -18.20 28.61
CA LEU A 18 11.45 -17.31 27.50
C LEU A 18 10.12 -16.74 27.01
N ALA A 19 9.80 -15.52 27.44
CA ALA A 19 8.89 -14.69 26.68
C ALA A 19 9.48 -14.62 25.27
N ALA A 20 8.84 -15.29 24.32
CA ALA A 20 9.06 -15.01 22.91
C ALA A 20 8.76 -13.51 22.75
N GLN A 21 9.80 -12.69 22.74
CA GLN A 21 9.70 -11.35 22.19
C GLN A 21 9.36 -11.59 20.73
N ALA A 22 8.07 -11.57 20.40
CA ALA A 22 7.65 -11.41 19.03
C ALA A 22 8.40 -10.17 18.55
N ASN A 23 9.29 -10.35 17.59
CA ASN A 23 10.05 -9.24 17.01
C ASN A 23 8.99 -8.39 16.31
N LEU A 24 8.44 -7.40 17.01
CA LEU A 24 7.45 -6.50 16.46
C LEU A 24 8.13 -5.80 15.28
N PRO A 25 7.48 -5.70 14.11
CA PRO A 25 8.06 -4.98 12.99
C PRO A 25 8.44 -3.56 13.44
N SER A 26 9.52 -3.00 12.90
CA SER A 26 9.86 -1.61 13.18
C SER A 26 8.66 -0.71 12.86
N GLU A 27 8.57 0.44 13.53
CA GLU A 27 7.48 1.39 13.28
C GLU A 27 7.36 1.76 11.80
N GLU A 28 8.48 1.96 11.12
CA GLU A 28 8.56 2.21 9.68
C GLU A 28 7.92 1.09 8.83
N LEU A 29 8.10 -0.18 9.21
CA LEU A 29 7.49 -1.32 8.50
C LEU A 29 5.98 -1.42 8.77
N GLN A 30 5.53 -1.01 9.95
CA GLN A 30 4.10 -0.91 10.25
C GLN A 30 3.45 0.21 9.43
N LEU A 31 4.09 1.38 9.35
CA LEU A 31 3.64 2.51 8.53
C LEU A 31 3.65 2.17 7.04
N GLN A 32 4.70 1.51 6.55
CA GLN A 32 4.75 0.94 5.19
C GLN A 32 3.50 0.10 4.90
N THR A 33 3.19 -0.83 5.81
CA THR A 33 2.05 -1.74 5.64
C THR A 33 0.73 -0.99 5.61
N LEU A 34 0.52 -0.05 6.54
CA LEU A 34 -0.68 0.77 6.59
C LEU A 34 -0.93 1.52 5.28
N GLN A 35 0.09 2.19 4.75
CA GLN A 35 -0.05 2.99 3.54
C GLN A 35 -0.20 2.13 2.28
N VAL A 36 0.61 1.06 2.13
CA VAL A 36 0.50 0.12 1.01
C VAL A 36 -0.90 -0.49 0.95
N TYR A 37 -1.44 -0.97 2.08
CA TYR A 37 -2.76 -1.61 2.08
C TYR A 37 -3.92 -0.63 2.06
N THR A 38 -3.71 0.64 2.40
CA THR A 38 -4.65 1.71 2.08
C THR A 38 -4.79 1.88 0.56
N CYS A 39 -3.68 2.04 -0.15
CA CYS A 39 -3.65 2.14 -1.63
C CYS A 39 -4.18 0.86 -2.31
N ARG A 40 -3.75 -0.32 -1.87
CA ARG A 40 -4.21 -1.59 -2.46
C ARG A 40 -5.70 -1.84 -2.25
N SER A 41 -6.28 -1.43 -1.13
CA SER A 41 -7.71 -1.60 -0.87
C SER A 41 -8.57 -0.81 -1.85
N ILE A 42 -8.21 0.46 -2.12
CA ILE A 42 -8.92 1.25 -3.13
C ILE A 42 -8.65 0.72 -4.55
N ASN A 43 -7.41 0.31 -4.86
CA ASN A 43 -7.09 -0.30 -6.16
C ASN A 43 -7.92 -1.57 -6.42
N SER A 44 -8.09 -2.41 -5.41
CA SER A 44 -8.92 -3.61 -5.48
C SER A 44 -10.40 -3.28 -5.69
N LEU A 45 -10.92 -2.23 -5.06
CA LEU A 45 -12.28 -1.75 -5.33
C LEU A 45 -12.43 -1.27 -6.78
N LEU A 46 -11.49 -0.46 -7.26
CA LEU A 46 -11.52 0.10 -8.61
C LEU A 46 -11.48 -1.00 -9.66
N LEU A 47 -10.63 -2.03 -9.48
CA LEU A 47 -10.62 -3.21 -10.33
C LEU A 47 -11.92 -4.02 -10.23
N LEU A 48 -12.43 -4.24 -9.02
CA LEU A 48 -13.69 -4.98 -8.82
C LEU A 48 -14.83 -4.33 -9.61
N ARG A 49 -14.98 -3.01 -9.51
CA ARG A 49 -16.03 -2.28 -10.24
C ARG A 49 -15.74 -2.19 -11.73
N GLY A 50 -14.52 -1.81 -12.09
CA GLY A 50 -14.10 -1.57 -13.46
C GLY A 50 -14.08 -2.82 -14.34
N GLU A 51 -13.90 -3.99 -13.74
CA GLU A 51 -13.81 -5.27 -14.45
C GLU A 51 -15.06 -6.15 -14.29
N GLY A 52 -16.16 -5.57 -13.78
CA GLY A 52 -17.48 -6.23 -13.76
C GLY A 52 -17.71 -7.22 -12.62
N PHE A 53 -17.23 -6.91 -11.43
CA PHE A 53 -17.51 -7.64 -10.17
C PHE A 53 -17.03 -9.10 -10.16
N GLN A 54 -15.89 -9.37 -10.79
CA GLN A 54 -15.32 -10.72 -10.83
C GLN A 54 -14.92 -11.19 -9.42
N GLU A 55 -15.18 -12.47 -9.12
CA GLU A 55 -14.88 -13.09 -7.82
C GLU A 55 -13.40 -12.97 -7.42
N THR A 56 -12.50 -12.99 -8.40
CA THR A 56 -11.06 -12.82 -8.19
C THR A 56 -10.72 -11.45 -7.60
N HIS A 57 -11.35 -10.38 -8.09
CA HIS A 57 -11.18 -9.03 -7.57
C HIS A 57 -11.88 -8.86 -6.23
N ALA A 58 -13.03 -9.51 -6.01
CA ALA A 58 -13.72 -9.48 -4.73
C ALA A 58 -12.87 -10.13 -3.62
N ALA A 59 -12.32 -11.31 -3.89
CA ALA A 59 -11.42 -12.00 -2.95
C ALA A 59 -10.15 -11.18 -2.66
N GLN A 60 -9.59 -10.51 -3.68
CA GLN A 60 -8.42 -9.66 -3.50
C GLN A 60 -8.76 -8.42 -2.65
N LEU A 61 -9.93 -7.81 -2.84
CA LEU A 61 -10.41 -6.72 -2.01
C LEU A 61 -10.56 -7.14 -0.54
N GLU A 62 -11.21 -8.28 -0.27
CA GLU A 62 -11.35 -8.78 1.10
C GLU A 62 -9.99 -9.03 1.76
N LYS A 63 -9.04 -9.59 1.02
CA LYS A 63 -7.68 -9.83 1.52
C LYS A 63 -6.96 -8.53 1.87
N ASP A 64 -7.05 -7.52 1.02
CA ASP A 64 -6.39 -6.23 1.24
C ASP A 64 -7.02 -5.49 2.43
N LEU A 65 -8.35 -5.50 2.54
CA LEU A 65 -9.08 -4.92 3.67
C LEU A 65 -8.76 -5.64 4.99
N ALA A 66 -8.70 -6.97 5.00
CA ALA A 66 -8.33 -7.73 6.18
C ALA A 66 -6.89 -7.43 6.62
N THR A 67 -5.99 -7.22 5.66
CA THR A 67 -4.60 -6.86 5.97
C THR A 67 -4.49 -5.44 6.52
N LEU A 68 -5.24 -4.48 5.95
CA LEU A 68 -5.32 -3.11 6.46
C LEU A 68 -5.88 -3.06 7.88
N ASP A 69 -7.00 -3.76 8.13
CA ASP A 69 -7.62 -3.83 9.46
C ASP A 69 -6.68 -4.46 10.49
N GLY A 70 -5.97 -5.54 10.12
CA GLY A 70 -4.93 -6.14 10.94
C GLY A 70 -3.79 -5.16 11.26
N ALA A 71 -3.32 -4.40 10.27
CA ALA A 71 -2.26 -3.41 10.46
C ALA A 71 -2.69 -2.26 11.38
N VAL A 72 -3.91 -1.72 11.23
CA VAL A 72 -4.45 -0.67 12.11
C VAL A 72 -4.61 -1.18 13.54
N LYS A 73 -5.06 -2.42 13.73
CA LYS A 73 -5.18 -3.05 15.06
C LYS A 73 -3.82 -3.29 15.72
N ALA A 74 -2.82 -3.69 14.94
CA ALA A 74 -1.48 -3.99 15.44
C ALA A 74 -0.65 -2.72 15.72
N TYR A 75 -0.96 -1.59 15.08
CA TYR A 75 -0.20 -0.36 15.26
C TYR A 75 -0.44 0.27 16.63
N ALA A 76 0.56 0.18 17.52
CA ALA A 76 0.44 0.56 18.92
C ALA A 76 0.10 2.05 19.15
N LYS A 77 0.49 2.93 18.22
CA LYS A 77 0.22 4.38 18.31
C LYS A 77 -1.08 4.80 17.62
N ALA A 78 -1.88 3.86 17.11
CA ALA A 78 -3.14 4.17 16.45
C ALA A 78 -4.12 4.85 17.42
N ASP A 79 -4.22 6.17 17.30
CA ASP A 79 -5.13 7.04 18.04
C ASP A 79 -6.56 6.96 17.49
N ASP A 80 -7.51 7.60 18.19
CA ASP A 80 -8.92 7.60 17.79
C ASP A 80 -9.14 8.25 16.42
N ALA A 81 -8.31 9.23 16.05
CA ALA A 81 -8.39 9.91 14.76
C ALA A 81 -8.01 8.95 13.61
N LEU A 82 -6.91 8.22 13.74
CA LEU A 82 -6.50 7.21 12.76
C LEU A 82 -7.54 6.09 12.64
N ARG A 83 -8.07 5.59 13.77
CA ARG A 83 -9.11 4.54 13.78
C ARG A 83 -10.41 5.01 13.14
N LYS A 84 -10.79 6.26 13.37
CA LYS A 84 -11.97 6.87 12.75
C LYS A 84 -11.77 7.01 11.24
N ALA A 85 -10.65 7.57 10.79
CA ALA A 85 -10.35 7.70 9.36
C ALA A 85 -10.31 6.34 8.65
N HIS A 86 -9.74 5.31 9.28
CA HIS A 86 -9.79 3.94 8.79
C HIS A 86 -11.23 3.43 8.63
N THR A 87 -12.07 3.63 9.64
CA THR A 87 -13.47 3.20 9.62
C THR A 87 -14.26 3.90 8.51
N GLU A 88 -14.03 5.20 8.32
CA GLU A 88 -14.66 5.99 7.26
C GLU A 88 -14.22 5.52 5.87
N PHE A 89 -12.91 5.29 5.68
CA PHE A 89 -12.37 4.72 4.44
C PHE A 89 -12.97 3.35 4.12
N VAL A 90 -12.94 2.42 5.07
CA VAL A 90 -13.54 1.08 4.88
C VAL A 90 -15.04 1.20 4.58
N THR A 91 -15.75 2.10 5.25
CA THR A 91 -17.18 2.36 4.96
C THR A 91 -17.38 2.79 3.51
N GLN A 92 -16.57 3.71 2.97
CA GLN A 92 -16.68 4.10 1.57
C GLN A 92 -16.35 2.95 0.62
N ILE A 93 -15.33 2.14 0.93
CA ILE A 93 -15.03 0.95 0.14
C ILE A 93 -16.22 -0.02 0.11
N ARG A 94 -16.83 -0.30 1.26
CA ARG A 94 -18.00 -1.18 1.39
C ARG A 94 -19.22 -0.62 0.67
N ASN A 95 -19.44 0.68 0.75
CA ASN A 95 -20.47 1.36 -0.01
C ASN A 95 -20.27 1.12 -1.52
N GLY A 96 -19.04 1.29 -2.02
CA GLY A 96 -18.67 1.02 -3.41
C GLY A 96 -18.94 -0.41 -3.87
N VAL A 97 -18.77 -1.40 -2.99
CA VAL A 97 -19.12 -2.80 -3.29
C VAL A 97 -20.64 -3.00 -3.30
N SER A 98 -21.36 -2.32 -2.41
CA SER A 98 -22.81 -2.49 -2.24
C SER A 98 -23.64 -1.78 -3.33
N TYR A 99 -23.11 -0.70 -3.91
CA TYR A 99 -23.75 -0.04 -5.04
C TYR A 99 -23.68 -0.93 -6.28
N GLY A 100 -24.72 -0.86 -7.11
CA GLY A 100 -24.83 -1.64 -8.33
C GLY A 100 -23.61 -1.46 -9.26
N PRO A 101 -23.45 -2.37 -10.22
CA PRO A 101 -22.20 -2.46 -10.99
C PRO A 101 -21.99 -1.29 -11.95
N LYS A 102 -23.02 -0.50 -12.22
CA LYS A 102 -22.97 0.58 -13.20
C LYS A 102 -22.65 1.92 -12.55
N GLU A 103 -22.25 2.87 -13.37
CA GLU A 103 -21.92 4.22 -12.89
C GLU A 103 -23.18 4.95 -12.39
N GLU A 104 -24.33 4.74 -13.04
CA GLU A 104 -25.62 5.30 -12.60
C GLU A 104 -26.10 4.79 -11.24
N ASP A 105 -25.55 3.68 -10.76
CA ASP A 105 -25.88 3.11 -9.46
C ASP A 105 -25.12 3.83 -8.31
N LEU A 106 -24.12 4.64 -8.64
CA LEU A 106 -23.33 5.38 -7.66
C LEU A 106 -24.05 6.67 -7.23
N PRO A 107 -24.14 6.94 -5.92
CA PRO A 107 -24.56 8.27 -5.46
C PRO A 107 -23.65 9.35 -6.05
N TRP A 108 -24.25 10.49 -6.41
CA TRP A 108 -23.55 11.61 -7.05
C TRP A 108 -22.23 12.02 -6.36
N ARG A 109 -22.21 11.99 -5.02
CA ARG A 109 -21.03 12.40 -4.24
C ARG A 109 -20.03 11.27 -3.97
N TYR A 110 -20.33 10.05 -4.36
CA TYR A 110 -19.59 8.87 -3.92
C TYR A 110 -18.10 8.95 -4.27
N ASN A 111 -17.74 9.27 -5.51
CA ASN A 111 -16.33 9.37 -5.90
C ASN A 111 -15.58 10.48 -5.13
N GLN A 112 -16.27 11.57 -4.79
CA GLN A 112 -15.71 12.64 -3.96
C GLN A 112 -15.49 12.17 -2.52
N ASP A 113 -16.48 11.51 -1.94
CA ASP A 113 -16.40 11.03 -0.55
C ASP A 113 -15.39 9.88 -0.42
N LEU A 114 -15.28 9.02 -1.42
CA LEU A 114 -14.22 7.99 -1.53
C LEU A 114 -12.84 8.65 -1.59
N SER A 115 -12.62 9.60 -2.50
CA SER A 115 -11.35 10.33 -2.63
C SER A 115 -10.97 11.05 -1.33
N ARG A 116 -11.93 11.69 -0.67
CA ARG A 116 -11.74 12.36 0.62
C ARG A 116 -11.33 11.37 1.70
N SER A 117 -12.02 10.24 1.81
CA SER A 117 -11.72 9.22 2.84
C SER A 117 -10.34 8.58 2.64
N LEU A 118 -9.90 8.38 1.39
CA LEU A 118 -8.54 7.93 1.07
C LEU A 118 -7.50 8.94 1.56
N ARG A 119 -7.65 10.22 1.19
CA ARG A 119 -6.72 11.27 1.61
C ARG A 119 -6.68 11.43 3.12
N GLU A 120 -7.84 11.42 3.77
CA GLU A 120 -7.93 11.54 5.22
C GLU A 120 -7.16 10.42 5.90
N LEU A 121 -7.37 9.16 5.50
CA LEU A 121 -6.64 8.04 6.07
C LEU A 121 -5.13 8.14 5.83
N LEU A 122 -4.69 8.44 4.61
CA LEU A 122 -3.27 8.60 4.30
C LEU A 122 -2.64 9.74 5.12
N ASN A 123 -3.31 10.90 5.24
CA ASN A 123 -2.86 12.01 6.08
C ASN A 123 -2.78 11.62 7.56
N GLN A 124 -3.74 10.85 8.07
CA GLN A 124 -3.69 10.36 9.45
C GLN A 124 -2.51 9.41 9.68
N ILE A 125 -2.13 8.59 8.68
CA ILE A 125 -0.96 7.72 8.76
C ILE A 125 0.33 8.56 8.69
N GLU A 126 0.41 9.55 7.80
CA GLU A 126 1.58 10.42 7.62
C GLU A 126 1.97 11.21 8.87
N ARG A 127 1.02 11.52 9.76
CA ARG A 127 1.32 12.13 11.08
C ARG A 127 2.35 11.37 11.90
N PHE A 128 2.50 10.07 11.64
CA PHE A 128 3.40 9.18 12.35
C PHE A 128 4.69 8.89 11.59
N VAL A 129 4.80 9.34 10.34
CA VAL A 129 6.00 9.16 9.51
C VAL A 129 7.14 10.03 10.06
N PRO A 130 8.32 9.46 10.34
CA PRO A 130 9.48 10.25 10.74
C PRO A 130 9.86 11.27 9.67
N ALA A 131 10.19 12.49 10.09
CA ALA A 131 10.67 13.50 9.16
C ALA A 131 12.01 13.07 8.53
N THR A 132 12.05 13.03 7.20
CA THR A 132 13.27 12.72 6.45
C THR A 132 14.14 13.97 6.33
N ALA A 133 15.41 13.86 6.74
CA ALA A 133 16.34 14.99 6.75
C ALA A 133 16.75 15.47 5.34
N ASP A 134 16.61 14.62 4.31
CA ASP A 134 16.90 14.93 2.91
C ASP A 134 15.74 14.48 2.03
N THR A 135 15.02 15.43 1.44
CA THR A 135 13.88 15.18 0.55
C THR A 135 14.24 14.39 -0.71
N ASN A 136 15.53 14.34 -1.07
CA ASN A 136 16.03 13.56 -2.21
C ASN A 136 16.37 12.11 -1.83
N GLN A 137 16.31 11.75 -0.54
CA GLN A 137 16.57 10.40 -0.07
C GLN A 137 15.28 9.74 0.39
N ILE A 138 14.71 8.91 -0.49
CA ILE A 138 13.56 8.07 -0.12
C ILE A 138 14.10 6.85 0.65
N PRO A 139 13.70 6.64 1.93
CA PRO A 139 14.08 5.44 2.66
C PRO A 139 13.46 4.21 2.00
N LEU A 140 14.13 3.06 2.14
CA LEU A 140 13.71 1.81 1.47
C LEU A 140 12.25 1.46 1.77
N TRP A 141 11.79 1.73 3.00
CA TRP A 141 10.45 1.40 3.44
C TRP A 141 9.35 2.25 2.77
N GLU A 142 9.67 3.44 2.26
CA GLU A 142 8.73 4.32 1.55
C GLU A 142 8.63 4.01 0.04
N LEU A 143 9.59 3.29 -0.54
CA LEU A 143 9.54 2.93 -1.96
C LEU A 143 8.24 2.20 -2.36
N PRO A 144 7.81 1.12 -1.67
CA PRO A 144 6.58 0.42 -2.04
C PRO A 144 5.33 1.29 -1.85
N VAL A 145 5.33 2.19 -0.86
CA VAL A 145 4.24 3.14 -0.60
C VAL A 145 4.00 4.03 -1.82
N ARG A 146 5.06 4.70 -2.30
CA ARG A 146 4.97 5.64 -3.41
C ARG A 146 4.64 4.94 -4.75
N VAL A 147 5.10 3.69 -4.93
CA VAL A 147 4.71 2.85 -6.08
C VAL A 147 3.20 2.57 -6.08
N GLU A 148 2.64 2.15 -4.95
CA GLU A 148 1.21 1.86 -4.82
C GLU A 148 0.35 3.12 -4.92
N TYR A 149 0.86 4.25 -4.43
CA TYR A 149 0.20 5.54 -4.60
C TYR A 149 0.11 5.96 -6.06
N LEU A 150 1.18 5.81 -6.84
CA LEU A 150 1.15 6.06 -8.30
C LEU A 150 0.18 5.12 -9.03
N ALA A 151 0.12 3.84 -8.65
CA ALA A 151 -0.87 2.92 -9.19
C ALA A 151 -2.30 3.37 -8.87
N THR A 152 -2.51 3.90 -7.66
CA THR A 152 -3.80 4.47 -7.22
C THR A 152 -4.21 5.66 -8.07
N GLN A 153 -3.28 6.57 -8.38
CA GLN A 153 -3.54 7.69 -9.29
C GLN A 153 -3.91 7.19 -10.70
N TYR A 154 -3.17 6.19 -11.23
CA TYR A 154 -3.43 5.61 -12.54
C TYR A 154 -4.80 4.94 -12.63
N LEU A 155 -5.15 4.07 -11.67
CA LEU A 155 -6.43 3.37 -11.64
C LEU A 155 -7.60 4.34 -11.42
N GLY A 156 -7.43 5.33 -10.53
CA GLY A 156 -8.41 6.37 -10.31
C GLY A 156 -8.74 7.11 -11.61
N ARG A 157 -7.71 7.46 -12.39
CA ARG A 157 -7.89 8.09 -13.70
C ARG A 157 -8.54 7.17 -14.72
N ALA A 158 -8.17 5.89 -14.75
CA ALA A 158 -8.71 4.92 -15.68
C ALA A 158 -10.19 4.59 -15.46
N TYR A 159 -10.67 4.57 -14.20
CA TYR A 159 -12.02 4.08 -13.87
C TYR A 159 -13.00 5.13 -13.36
N ILE A 160 -12.54 6.19 -12.71
CA ILE A 160 -13.43 7.18 -12.07
C ILE A 160 -13.06 8.64 -12.40
N SER A 161 -12.37 8.85 -13.53
CA SER A 161 -11.90 10.17 -14.01
C SER A 161 -10.90 10.89 -13.09
N GLY A 162 -10.27 10.17 -12.15
CA GLY A 162 -9.22 10.68 -11.27
C GLY A 162 -9.61 10.66 -9.79
N LEU A 163 -8.59 10.63 -8.95
CA LEU A 163 -8.70 10.89 -7.51
C LEU A 163 -8.15 12.29 -7.25
N GLU A 164 -8.77 13.05 -6.35
CA GLU A 164 -8.22 14.38 -6.01
C GLU A 164 -6.96 14.20 -5.15
N LEU A 165 -5.84 14.75 -5.62
CA LEU A 165 -4.54 14.78 -4.92
C LEU A 165 -4.54 15.87 -3.85
N ALA A 166 -3.69 15.72 -2.82
CA ALA A 166 -3.42 16.74 -1.81
C ALA A 166 -2.49 17.85 -2.37
N ARG A 167 -2.94 18.56 -3.41
CA ARG A 167 -2.14 19.55 -4.15
C ARG A 167 -1.66 20.72 -3.28
N GLU A 168 -2.31 20.94 -2.15
CA GLU A 168 -1.95 21.91 -1.11
C GLU A 168 -0.62 21.62 -0.42
N GLN A 169 -0.12 20.38 -0.48
CA GLN A 169 1.14 19.93 0.13
C GLN A 169 2.10 19.35 -0.93
N PRO A 170 2.59 20.17 -1.89
CA PRO A 170 3.41 19.66 -3.01
C PRO A 170 4.78 19.10 -2.59
N GLN A 171 5.23 19.41 -1.37
CA GLN A 171 6.49 18.90 -0.82
C GLN A 171 6.34 17.49 -0.23
N GLU A 172 5.12 17.10 0.13
CA GLU A 172 4.81 15.77 0.61
C GLU A 172 4.46 14.87 -0.58
N TYR A 173 4.80 13.58 -0.50
CA TYR A 173 4.60 12.68 -1.64
C TYR A 173 3.11 12.56 -2.03
N LEU A 174 2.19 12.76 -1.08
CA LEU A 174 0.74 12.77 -1.31
C LEU A 174 0.30 13.91 -2.25
N GLY A 175 1.02 15.03 -2.27
CA GLY A 175 0.80 16.12 -3.21
C GLY A 175 1.52 15.97 -4.55
N GLN A 176 2.33 14.91 -4.72
CA GLN A 176 3.16 14.71 -5.89
C GLN A 176 2.52 13.76 -6.91
N ASP A 177 2.80 14.04 -8.17
CA ASP A 177 2.31 13.29 -9.32
C ASP A 177 3.43 12.43 -9.96
N GLU A 178 3.11 11.75 -11.05
CA GLU A 178 4.04 10.88 -11.77
C GLU A 178 5.28 11.62 -12.29
N SER A 179 5.17 12.92 -12.60
CA SER A 179 6.29 13.70 -13.14
C SER A 179 7.39 13.95 -12.10
N VAL A 180 7.04 13.85 -10.81
CA VAL A 180 7.97 13.98 -9.68
C VAL A 180 8.35 12.61 -9.11
N LEU A 181 7.36 11.76 -8.82
CA LEU A 181 7.59 10.50 -8.11
C LEU A 181 8.33 9.46 -8.95
N VAL A 182 8.06 9.37 -10.27
CA VAL A 182 8.69 8.34 -11.12
C VAL A 182 10.20 8.55 -11.24
N PRO A 183 10.73 9.76 -11.53
CA PRO A 183 12.17 9.99 -11.53
C PRO A 183 12.85 9.67 -10.20
N LEU A 184 12.26 10.10 -9.07
CA LEU A 184 12.81 9.84 -7.73
C LEU A 184 12.87 8.35 -7.40
N LEU A 185 11.77 7.63 -7.68
CA LEU A 185 11.70 6.18 -7.48
C LEU A 185 12.70 5.45 -8.38
N THR A 186 12.85 5.88 -9.64
CA THR A 186 13.82 5.29 -10.58
C THR A 186 15.23 5.43 -10.04
N GLN A 187 15.64 6.65 -9.67
CA GLN A 187 16.95 6.90 -9.09
C GLN A 187 17.21 6.01 -7.86
N ARG A 188 16.23 5.89 -6.96
CA ARG A 188 16.42 5.15 -5.71
C ARG A 188 16.43 3.63 -5.92
N ILE A 189 15.57 3.11 -6.79
CA ILE A 189 15.60 1.71 -7.23
C ILE A 189 16.93 1.40 -7.90
N ASP A 190 17.49 2.37 -8.64
CA ASP A 190 18.76 2.18 -9.33
C ASP A 190 19.98 2.14 -8.41
N GLN A 191 19.84 2.60 -7.18
CA GLN A 191 20.86 2.56 -6.13
C GLN A 191 20.74 1.32 -5.23
N LEU A 192 19.74 0.45 -5.45
CA LEU A 192 19.61 -0.78 -4.67
C LEU A 192 20.77 -1.74 -4.98
N PRO A 193 21.31 -2.46 -3.97
CA PRO A 193 22.38 -3.44 -4.16
C PRO A 193 22.05 -4.46 -5.25
N ASP A 194 23.08 -4.87 -6.00
CA ASP A 194 22.91 -5.82 -7.09
C ASP A 194 22.63 -7.23 -6.59
N SER A 195 21.56 -7.82 -7.11
CA SER A 195 21.13 -9.20 -6.87
C SER A 195 20.21 -9.64 -8.03
N ASP A 196 19.97 -10.94 -8.19
CA ASP A 196 19.02 -11.40 -9.21
C ASP A 196 17.59 -10.93 -8.94
N ALA A 197 17.25 -10.71 -7.66
CA ALA A 197 15.99 -10.10 -7.26
C ALA A 197 15.92 -8.65 -7.76
N THR A 198 16.92 -7.81 -7.44
CA THR A 198 16.91 -6.38 -7.82
C THR A 198 17.01 -6.16 -9.33
N LYS A 199 17.64 -7.07 -10.09
CA LYS A 199 17.58 -7.05 -11.57
C LYS A 199 16.14 -7.23 -12.09
N LYS A 200 15.42 -8.24 -11.59
CA LYS A 200 14.00 -8.46 -11.96
C LYS A 200 13.11 -7.29 -11.54
N LEU A 201 13.38 -6.70 -10.38
CA LEU A 201 12.68 -5.50 -9.90
C LEU A 201 12.85 -4.33 -10.87
N ARG A 202 14.10 -4.02 -11.27
CA ARG A 202 14.41 -2.94 -12.22
C ARG A 202 13.71 -3.15 -13.55
N THR A 203 13.71 -4.37 -14.09
CA THR A 203 12.98 -4.68 -15.33
C THR A 203 11.48 -4.41 -15.19
N ARG A 204 10.85 -4.87 -14.10
CA ARG A 204 9.42 -4.61 -13.86
C ARG A 204 9.14 -3.13 -13.66
N TRP A 205 10.00 -2.43 -12.93
CA TRP A 205 9.91 -0.99 -12.72
C TRP A 205 10.01 -0.22 -14.03
N GLU A 206 10.91 -0.60 -14.94
CA GLU A 206 11.06 0.07 -16.25
C GLU A 206 9.78 -0.03 -17.10
N TYR A 207 9.10 -1.18 -17.08
CA TYR A 207 7.80 -1.32 -17.75
C TYR A 207 6.71 -0.49 -17.07
N LEU A 208 6.64 -0.54 -15.74
CA LEU A 208 5.64 0.17 -14.95
C LEU A 208 5.80 1.69 -15.08
N SER A 209 7.02 2.20 -14.96
CA SER A 209 7.32 3.64 -14.99
C SER A 209 6.93 4.28 -16.32
N LYS A 210 7.11 3.57 -17.44
CA LYS A 210 6.63 4.02 -18.76
C LYS A 210 5.11 4.21 -18.78
N ALA A 211 4.35 3.25 -18.25
CA ALA A 211 2.89 3.37 -18.18
C ALA A 211 2.44 4.48 -17.23
N LEU A 212 3.12 4.64 -16.08
CA LEU A 212 2.83 5.69 -15.13
C LEU A 212 3.09 7.08 -15.69
N LEU A 213 4.22 7.29 -16.40
CA LEU A 213 4.52 8.56 -17.06
C LEU A 213 3.56 8.87 -18.23
N ASP A 214 3.05 7.84 -18.89
CA ASP A 214 2.06 7.99 -19.96
C ASP A 214 0.69 8.47 -19.43
N MET A 215 0.45 8.39 -18.11
CA MET A 215 -0.78 8.87 -17.48
C MET A 215 -1.00 10.38 -17.72
N ASN A 216 0.07 11.19 -17.66
CA ASN A 216 0.05 12.64 -17.77
C ASN A 216 -1.10 13.29 -16.99
N SER A 217 -1.02 13.23 -15.65
CA SER A 217 -2.07 13.66 -14.72
C SER A 217 -2.46 15.14 -14.87
N LYS A 218 -1.61 15.95 -15.50
CA LYS A 218 -1.84 17.38 -15.78
C LYS A 218 -2.76 17.61 -16.99
N SER A 219 -3.02 16.58 -17.79
CA SER A 219 -3.98 16.63 -18.90
C SER A 219 -5.39 16.30 -18.42
N ASN A 220 -6.42 16.82 -19.10
CA ASN A 220 -7.82 16.41 -18.93
C ASN A 220 -8.27 15.39 -19.99
N SER A 221 -7.33 14.84 -20.76
CA SER A 221 -7.60 13.81 -21.76
C SER A 221 -8.10 12.51 -21.11
N GLY A 222 -9.18 11.93 -21.68
CA GLY A 222 -9.70 10.62 -21.29
C GLY A 222 -8.84 9.43 -21.74
N VAL A 223 -7.77 9.69 -22.50
CA VAL A 223 -6.77 8.70 -22.92
C VAL A 223 -5.38 9.10 -22.40
N SER A 224 -4.45 8.14 -22.40
CA SER A 224 -3.06 8.40 -22.03
C SER A 224 -2.38 9.40 -22.98
N ALA A 225 -1.23 9.95 -22.59
CA ALA A 225 -0.49 10.92 -23.39
C ALA A 225 -0.10 10.40 -24.78
N SER A 226 0.20 9.10 -24.88
CA SER A 226 0.48 8.42 -26.13
C SER A 226 -0.76 8.05 -26.96
N GLY A 227 -1.97 8.38 -26.48
CA GLY A 227 -3.24 8.03 -27.11
C GLY A 227 -3.60 6.55 -26.98
N ARG A 228 -2.89 5.80 -26.12
CA ARG A 228 -3.16 4.37 -25.89
C ARG A 228 -4.32 4.19 -24.91
N PRO A 229 -5.06 3.07 -25.03
CA PRO A 229 -6.02 2.68 -24.01
C PRO A 229 -5.36 2.48 -22.66
N TRP A 230 -6.09 2.77 -21.59
CA TRP A 230 -5.67 2.46 -20.22
C TRP A 230 -5.48 0.94 -20.04
N ALA A 231 -4.48 0.56 -19.24
CA ALA A 231 -4.19 -0.84 -18.92
C ALA A 231 -4.18 -1.11 -17.40
N PRO A 232 -5.28 -0.80 -16.69
CA PRO A 232 -5.33 -0.79 -15.22
C PRO A 232 -4.97 -2.14 -14.57
N ILE A 233 -5.45 -3.28 -15.12
CA ILE A 233 -5.10 -4.62 -14.61
C ILE A 233 -3.59 -4.87 -14.69
N ILE A 234 -2.95 -4.46 -15.79
CA ILE A 234 -1.52 -4.66 -16.01
C ILE A 234 -0.70 -3.76 -15.08
N VAL A 235 -1.14 -2.51 -14.89
CA VAL A 235 -0.50 -1.57 -13.98
C VAL A 235 -0.61 -2.06 -12.53
N ASP A 236 -1.80 -2.41 -12.04
CA ASP A 236 -1.98 -2.95 -10.68
C ASP A 236 -1.13 -4.21 -10.45
N ARG A 237 -1.16 -5.18 -11.38
CA ARG A 237 -0.36 -6.40 -11.28
C ARG A 237 1.14 -6.10 -11.14
N ASN A 238 1.67 -5.18 -11.95
CA ASN A 238 3.10 -4.83 -11.89
C ASN A 238 3.42 -3.99 -10.64
N ALA A 239 2.55 -3.06 -10.26
CA ALA A 239 2.70 -2.28 -9.03
C ALA A 239 2.77 -3.19 -7.81
N ARG A 240 1.85 -4.14 -7.66
CA ARG A 240 1.85 -5.14 -6.58
C ARG A 240 3.09 -6.01 -6.56
N ALA A 241 3.59 -6.39 -7.73
CA ALA A 241 4.82 -7.18 -7.84
C ALA A 241 6.06 -6.38 -7.41
N VAL A 242 6.18 -5.13 -7.88
CA VAL A 242 7.27 -4.21 -7.54
C VAL A 242 7.23 -3.86 -6.06
N SER A 243 6.08 -3.38 -5.57
CA SER A 243 5.90 -3.00 -4.17
C SER A 243 6.05 -4.20 -3.23
N GLY A 244 5.51 -5.37 -3.58
CA GLY A 244 5.66 -6.59 -2.78
C GLY A 244 7.12 -7.00 -2.62
N GLN A 245 7.91 -6.90 -3.69
CA GLN A 245 9.35 -7.16 -3.60
C GLN A 245 10.09 -6.11 -2.76
N LEU A 246 9.75 -4.83 -2.91
CA LEU A 246 10.33 -3.75 -2.10
C LEU A 246 9.99 -3.88 -0.62
N MET A 247 8.77 -4.31 -0.28
CA MET A 247 8.38 -4.61 1.10
C MET A 247 9.23 -5.73 1.70
N LEU A 248 9.45 -6.83 0.95
CA LEU A 248 10.32 -7.92 1.39
C LEU A 248 11.76 -7.45 1.63
N MET A 249 12.28 -6.57 0.77
CA MET A 249 13.62 -5.99 0.95
C MET A 249 13.70 -5.05 2.16
N SER A 250 12.59 -4.37 2.50
CA SER A 250 12.56 -3.47 3.67
C SER A 250 12.64 -4.22 5.00
N GLN A 251 12.34 -5.52 5.01
CA GLN A 251 12.32 -6.38 6.20
C GLN A 251 13.68 -7.04 6.49
N GLN A 252 14.65 -6.89 5.60
CA GLN A 252 15.99 -7.48 5.69
C GLN A 252 16.97 -6.51 6.34
#